data_AF-A0A1Z8MNP4-F1
#
_entry.id   AF-A0A1Z8MNP4-F1
#
_cell.length_a   1.000
_cell.length_b   1.000
_cell.length_c   1.000
_cell.angle_alpha   90.00
_cell.angle_beta   90.00
_cell.angle_gamma   90.00
#
_symmetry.space_group_name_H-M   'P 1'
#
loop_
_entity.id
_entity.type
_entity.pdbx_description
1 polymer ?
#
loop_
_entity_poly.entity_id
_entity_poly.type
_entity_poly.pdbx_seq_one_letter_code
_entity_poly.pdbx_strand_id
1 'polypeptide(L)'
;MTTAVDKIEPHSTLTFRSSLWDGPAHRTSSYIGPIKYTSPFLHVPAFYCIGNGSVFLNNYEAELPYFPINYKTNPDRWIKSADYVLAWRMENHHDQPDLERSYERIHSGIAYSLYQRRKTDKAIAWQKQSFDQLLYDFQPAGAPPQANSITVEPNICYREHGYGWVTVSNRNGQYNNATEELPDRDFVTDHFDGVFKIDLPNGQYQVKVQFASSPTPKPVRLNLIANGKKVISNRILPTQNDLVIHSYTLEITDGQLTQIIYVKQEKRFESKWQWSSCYIKRIED
;
A
#
# COMPACT_ATOMS: atom_id res chain seq x y z
N MET A 1 -6.48 21.21 10.29
CA MET A 1 -6.20 19.95 11.00
C MET A 1 -4.71 19.64 10.87
N THR A 2 -3.87 20.55 11.36
CA THR A 2 -2.41 20.38 11.41
C THR A 2 -1.95 19.78 12.74
N THR A 3 -2.87 19.64 13.71
CA THR A 3 -2.61 19.34 15.12
C THR A 3 -2.46 17.85 15.46
N ALA A 4 -2.63 16.95 14.47
CA ALA A 4 -2.48 15.50 14.66
C ALA A 4 -1.64 14.84 13.56
N VAL A 5 -1.04 15.65 12.68
CA VAL A 5 -0.19 15.20 11.57
C VAL A 5 1.06 14.49 12.10
N ASP A 6 1.63 15.02 13.16
CA ASP A 6 2.76 14.48 13.91
C ASP A 6 2.45 13.16 14.63
N LYS A 7 1.17 12.76 14.70
CA LYS A 7 0.71 11.51 15.32
C LYS A 7 0.60 10.35 14.34
N ILE A 8 0.80 10.59 13.05
CA ILE A 8 0.79 9.56 12.02
C ILE A 8 2.23 9.28 11.64
N GLU A 9 2.67 8.05 11.90
CA GLU A 9 4.01 7.59 11.55
C GLU A 9 4.25 7.71 10.02
N PRO A 10 5.46 8.07 9.58
CA PRO A 10 5.80 8.05 8.16
C PRO A 10 5.63 6.64 7.58
N HIS A 11 5.39 6.53 6.27
CA HIS A 11 5.25 5.25 5.55
C HIS A 11 4.11 4.34 6.06
N SER A 12 3.28 4.86 6.95
CA SER A 12 2.04 4.20 7.38
C SER A 12 0.91 4.42 6.38
N THR A 13 -0.16 3.67 6.59
CA THR A 13 -1.34 3.66 5.73
C THR A 13 -2.52 4.28 6.47
N LEU A 14 -3.21 5.20 5.80
CA LEU A 14 -4.34 5.94 6.34
C LEU A 14 -5.59 5.62 5.52
N THR A 15 -6.69 5.38 6.22
CA THR A 15 -8.02 5.37 5.62
C THR A 15 -8.96 6.30 6.40
N PHE A 16 -10.11 6.56 5.81
CA PHE A 16 -11.02 7.58 6.25
C PHE A 16 -12.44 7.03 6.38
N ARG A 17 -13.12 7.44 7.44
CA ARG A 17 -14.52 7.13 7.71
C ARG A 17 -15.33 8.41 7.83
N SER A 18 -16.41 8.47 7.07
CA SER A 18 -17.40 9.55 7.14
C SER A 18 -18.78 8.97 6.90
N SER A 19 -19.75 9.38 7.73
CA SER A 19 -21.16 9.00 7.63
C SER A 19 -21.95 9.92 6.69
N LEU A 20 -21.32 10.99 6.20
CA LEU A 20 -22.03 12.05 5.52
C LEU A 20 -21.36 12.31 4.17
N TRP A 21 -21.87 11.61 3.15
CA TRP A 21 -21.58 11.90 1.76
C TRP A 21 -22.65 12.90 1.29
N ASP A 22 -22.27 14.17 1.20
CA ASP A 22 -23.07 15.25 0.60
C ASP A 22 -24.46 15.59 1.23
N GLY A 23 -24.52 15.73 2.57
CA GLY A 23 -25.73 16.22 3.27
C GLY A 23 -25.80 17.75 3.45
N PRO A 24 -26.96 18.36 3.80
CA PRO A 24 -27.08 19.81 4.02
C PRO A 24 -26.11 20.39 5.06
N ALA A 25 -25.78 19.61 6.10
CA ALA A 25 -24.77 19.95 7.11
C ALA A 25 -23.33 20.04 6.55
N HIS A 26 -23.10 19.56 5.32
CA HIS A 26 -21.80 19.55 4.64
C HIS A 26 -21.61 20.75 3.73
N ARG A 27 -22.64 21.57 3.55
CA ARG A 27 -22.52 22.85 2.86
C ARG A 27 -22.21 23.98 3.82
N THR A 28 -21.73 23.68 5.03
CA THR A 28 -21.32 24.68 6.00
C THR A 28 -20.03 24.24 6.73
N SER A 29 -19.25 25.23 7.16
CA SER A 29 -18.07 25.04 7.99
C SER A 29 -18.02 26.18 8.99
N SER A 30 -17.63 25.89 10.23
CA SER A 30 -17.38 26.93 11.24
C SER A 30 -16.25 27.90 10.86
N TYR A 31 -15.36 27.49 9.95
CA TYR A 31 -14.22 28.30 9.50
C TYR A 31 -14.51 29.14 8.25
N ILE A 32 -15.35 28.65 7.32
CA ILE A 32 -15.57 29.29 6.01
C ILE A 32 -17.04 29.59 5.69
N GLY A 33 -17.97 29.24 6.59
CA GLY A 33 -19.40 29.47 6.39
C GLY A 33 -20.03 28.54 5.34
N PRO A 34 -21.15 28.96 4.72
CA PRO A 34 -21.86 28.19 3.71
C PRO A 34 -21.05 28.02 2.42
N ILE A 35 -21.09 26.85 1.81
CA ILE A 35 -20.36 26.51 0.59
C ILE A 35 -21.35 26.23 -0.53
N LYS A 36 -21.23 26.99 -1.63
CA LYS A 36 -22.27 27.10 -2.66
C LYS A 36 -21.95 26.39 -3.98
N TYR A 37 -20.67 26.24 -4.34
CA TYR A 37 -20.27 25.88 -5.72
C TYR A 37 -19.48 24.58 -5.84
N THR A 38 -18.95 24.06 -4.74
CA THR A 38 -18.29 22.74 -4.68
C THR A 38 -18.74 22.06 -3.39
N SER A 39 -18.75 20.72 -3.35
CA SER A 39 -18.75 20.01 -2.08
C SER A 39 -17.27 19.76 -1.75
N PRO A 40 -16.56 20.71 -1.11
CA PRO A 40 -15.10 20.62 -0.97
C PRO A 40 -14.72 19.39 -0.15
N PHE A 41 -15.67 18.84 0.61
CA PHE A 41 -15.53 17.67 1.46
C PHE A 41 -15.44 16.32 0.73
N LEU A 42 -15.85 16.24 -0.55
CA LEU A 42 -15.51 15.09 -1.40
C LEU A 42 -14.00 15.02 -1.70
N HIS A 43 -13.32 16.18 -1.67
CA HIS A 43 -11.89 16.32 -1.96
C HIS A 43 -11.02 16.28 -0.69
N VAL A 44 -11.57 16.56 0.49
CA VAL A 44 -10.82 16.58 1.76
C VAL A 44 -10.09 15.27 2.11
N PRO A 45 -10.60 14.04 1.81
CA PRO A 45 -9.86 12.81 2.11
C PRO A 45 -8.49 12.73 1.42
N ALA A 46 -8.39 13.27 0.20
CA ALA A 46 -7.13 13.31 -0.55
C ALA A 46 -6.24 14.52 -0.19
N PHE A 47 -6.77 15.57 0.45
CA PHE A 47 -5.96 16.64 1.04
C PHE A 47 -5.27 16.22 2.35
N TYR A 48 -5.69 15.13 2.99
CA TYR A 48 -4.98 14.51 4.12
C TYR A 48 -3.80 13.64 3.68
N CYS A 49 -3.28 13.80 2.46
CA CYS A 49 -1.89 13.42 2.20
C CYS A 49 -0.99 14.35 3.01
N ILE A 50 -0.66 13.93 4.23
CA ILE A 50 -0.03 14.73 5.28
C ILE A 50 1.38 15.26 4.91
N GLY A 51 1.93 14.87 3.75
CA GLY A 51 3.29 15.26 3.34
C GLY A 51 4.38 14.66 4.24
N ASN A 52 4.00 13.83 5.22
CA ASN A 52 4.87 13.08 6.12
C ASN A 52 5.26 11.70 5.56
N GLY A 53 4.91 11.40 4.31
CA GLY A 53 5.23 10.12 3.67
C GLY A 53 4.25 8.97 3.95
N SER A 54 3.08 9.23 4.55
CA SER A 54 2.00 8.24 4.69
C SER A 54 1.16 8.10 3.41
N VAL A 55 0.54 6.93 3.22
CA VAL A 55 -0.24 6.55 2.04
C VAL A 55 -1.74 6.53 2.35
N PHE A 56 -2.54 7.32 1.61
CA PHE A 56 -4.00 7.31 1.75
C PHE A 56 -4.68 6.30 0.82
N LEU A 57 -5.27 5.23 1.38
CA LEU A 57 -5.67 4.05 0.62
C LEU A 57 -6.93 4.22 -0.25
N ASN A 58 -7.87 5.09 0.11
CA ASN A 58 -9.16 5.17 -0.61
C ASN A 58 -9.08 5.90 -1.95
N ASN A 59 -7.99 6.65 -2.18
CA ASN A 59 -7.80 7.42 -3.42
C ASN A 59 -6.32 7.44 -3.84
N TYR A 60 -5.64 6.31 -3.62
CA TYR A 60 -4.21 6.19 -3.88
C TYR A 60 -3.91 6.00 -5.37
N GLU A 61 -3.16 6.94 -5.95
CA GLU A 61 -2.53 6.80 -7.27
C GLU A 61 -1.13 7.45 -7.22
N ALA A 62 -0.07 6.63 -7.13
CA ALA A 62 1.32 7.00 -6.90
C ALA A 62 1.92 7.91 -7.97
N GLU A 63 1.34 7.94 -9.18
CA GLU A 63 1.85 8.72 -10.31
C GLU A 63 1.11 10.06 -10.53
N LEU A 64 -0.16 10.18 -10.14
CA LEU A 64 -0.96 11.33 -10.52
C LEU A 64 -0.85 12.47 -9.49
N PRO A 65 -0.51 13.70 -9.92
CA PRO A 65 -0.47 14.88 -9.06
C PRO A 65 -1.85 15.51 -8.82
N TYR A 66 -2.94 14.85 -9.23
CA TYR A 66 -4.31 15.36 -9.13
C TYR A 66 -5.30 14.29 -8.69
N PHE A 67 -6.45 14.72 -8.18
CA PHE A 67 -7.52 13.89 -7.63
C PHE A 67 -8.02 12.84 -8.64
N PRO A 68 -7.90 11.54 -8.34
CA PRO A 68 -8.63 10.54 -9.09
C PRO A 68 -10.15 10.71 -8.87
N ILE A 69 -10.88 10.66 -9.97
CA ILE A 69 -12.33 10.71 -10.01
C ILE A 69 -12.87 9.39 -9.43
N ASN A 70 -13.69 9.52 -8.39
CA ASN A 70 -14.43 8.48 -7.67
C ASN A 70 -14.59 7.15 -8.43
N TYR A 71 -13.96 6.09 -7.91
CA TYR A 71 -14.61 4.86 -7.44
C TYR A 71 -13.55 3.76 -7.33
N LYS A 72 -13.55 3.00 -6.22
CA LYS A 72 -13.56 1.52 -6.22
C LYS A 72 -14.01 0.94 -4.87
N THR A 73 -15.11 0.17 -4.93
CA THR A 73 -15.49 -1.04 -4.16
C THR A 73 -15.15 -1.16 -2.67
N ASN A 74 -16.23 -1.39 -1.90
CA ASN A 74 -16.31 -1.81 -0.49
C ASN A 74 -15.31 -1.14 0.48
N PRO A 75 -15.59 0.09 0.95
CA PRO A 75 -14.75 0.82 1.92
C PRO A 75 -14.44 0.01 3.18
N ASP A 76 -15.32 -0.91 3.57
CA ASP A 76 -15.18 -1.72 4.79
C ASP A 76 -13.96 -2.66 4.78
N ARG A 77 -13.43 -3.02 3.60
CA ARG A 77 -12.24 -3.87 3.53
C ARG A 77 -10.97 -3.13 3.94
N TRP A 78 -10.88 -1.86 3.58
CA TRP A 78 -9.71 -1.00 3.80
C TRP A 78 -9.57 -0.56 5.26
N ILE A 79 -10.72 -0.36 5.91
CA ILE A 79 -10.81 -0.01 7.33
C ILE A 79 -10.18 -1.08 8.23
N LYS A 80 -10.12 -2.34 7.79
CA LYS A 80 -9.60 -3.43 8.63
C LYS A 80 -8.09 -3.67 8.49
N SER A 81 -7.43 -3.01 7.53
CA SER A 81 -6.00 -3.23 7.24
C SER A 81 -5.12 -1.99 7.36
N ALA A 82 -5.71 -0.79 7.42
CA ALA A 82 -4.96 0.46 7.56
C ALA A 82 -4.25 0.57 8.93
N ASP A 83 -3.12 1.27 8.98
CA ASP A 83 -2.43 1.57 10.25
C ASP A 83 -3.20 2.64 11.03
N TYR A 84 -3.88 3.56 10.33
CA TYR A 84 -4.68 4.63 10.92
C TYR A 84 -6.05 4.74 10.26
N VAL A 85 -7.08 5.02 11.07
CA VAL A 85 -8.43 5.37 10.62
C VAL A 85 -8.79 6.77 11.12
N LEU A 86 -9.09 7.67 10.21
CA LEU A 86 -9.61 9.00 10.54
C LEU A 86 -11.14 8.98 10.44
N ALA A 87 -11.82 8.97 11.60
CA ALA A 87 -13.26 9.18 11.68
C ALA A 87 -13.53 10.69 11.66
N TRP A 88 -14.16 11.20 10.61
CA TRP A 88 -14.30 12.64 10.37
C TRP A 88 -15.75 13.03 10.10
N ARG A 89 -16.18 14.09 10.76
CA ARG A 89 -17.52 14.71 10.65
C ARG A 89 -18.62 13.66 10.68
N MET A 90 -18.46 12.68 11.56
CA MET A 90 -19.52 11.74 11.88
C MET A 90 -20.23 12.27 13.14
N GLU A 91 -21.55 12.10 13.24
CA GLU A 91 -22.29 12.46 14.46
C GLU A 91 -21.70 11.76 15.69
N ASN A 92 -21.25 10.51 15.51
CA ASN A 92 -20.65 9.67 16.54
C ASN A 92 -19.17 9.34 16.21
N HIS A 93 -18.39 10.33 15.76
CA HIS A 93 -16.95 10.13 15.46
C HIS A 93 -16.12 9.74 16.68
N HIS A 94 -16.63 9.97 17.89
CA HIS A 94 -16.03 9.47 19.13
C HIS A 94 -16.41 8.00 19.37
N ASP A 95 -17.65 7.60 19.06
CA ASP A 95 -18.16 6.26 19.36
C ASP A 95 -18.12 5.36 18.11
N GLN A 96 -17.01 4.64 17.96
CA GLN A 96 -16.76 3.71 16.84
C GLN A 96 -16.53 2.28 17.38
N PRO A 97 -17.55 1.62 17.95
CA PRO A 97 -17.39 0.36 18.68
C PRO A 97 -16.84 -0.79 17.82
N ASP A 98 -17.04 -0.73 16.51
CA ASP A 98 -16.49 -1.72 15.59
C ASP A 98 -14.98 -1.54 15.34
N LEU A 99 -14.45 -0.33 15.52
CA LEU A 99 -13.00 -0.06 15.48
C LEU A 99 -12.32 -0.47 16.78
N GLU A 100 -12.96 -0.28 17.94
CA GLU A 100 -12.36 -0.48 19.27
C GLU A 100 -11.74 -1.87 19.49
N ARG A 101 -12.22 -2.89 18.75
CA ARG A 101 -11.66 -4.24 18.78
C ARG A 101 -10.23 -4.33 18.23
N SER A 102 -9.92 -3.53 17.21
CA SER A 102 -8.65 -3.62 16.45
C SER A 102 -7.86 -2.31 16.46
N TYR A 103 -8.46 -1.22 16.92
CA TYR A 103 -7.90 0.11 16.93
C TYR A 103 -8.09 0.76 18.30
N GLU A 104 -7.24 1.71 18.60
CA GLU A 104 -7.36 2.60 19.73
C GLU A 104 -7.42 4.05 19.27
N ARG A 105 -8.23 4.85 19.96
CA ARG A 105 -8.36 6.28 19.66
C ARG A 105 -7.18 7.02 20.30
N ILE A 106 -6.32 7.60 19.48
CA ILE A 106 -5.10 8.28 19.94
C ILE A 106 -5.25 9.81 19.97
N HIS A 107 -6.26 10.36 19.30
CA HIS A 107 -6.52 11.78 19.29
C HIS A 107 -7.97 12.08 18.92
N SER A 108 -8.53 13.16 19.47
CA SER A 108 -9.87 13.65 19.13
C SER A 108 -9.88 15.17 19.03
N GLY A 109 -10.59 15.68 18.03
CA GLY A 109 -10.99 17.06 17.92
C GLY A 109 -12.52 17.20 17.85
N ILE A 110 -12.96 18.44 17.64
CA ILE A 110 -14.39 18.79 17.61
C ILE A 110 -15.16 17.96 16.58
N ALA A 111 -14.55 17.73 15.41
CA ALA A 111 -15.20 17.06 14.28
C ALA A 111 -14.48 15.78 13.86
N TYR A 112 -13.52 15.26 14.63
CA TYR A 112 -12.76 14.08 14.22
C TYR A 112 -12.12 13.28 15.34
N SER A 113 -11.87 12.02 15.07
CA SER A 113 -11.08 11.14 15.91
C SER A 113 -10.09 10.40 15.03
N LEU A 114 -8.84 10.37 15.47
CA LEU A 114 -7.80 9.55 14.87
C LEU A 114 -7.68 8.27 15.69
N TYR A 115 -7.82 7.14 15.00
CA TYR A 115 -7.64 5.82 15.54
C TYR A 115 -6.35 5.22 14.96
N GLN A 116 -5.51 4.66 15.82
CA GLN A 116 -4.34 3.88 15.45
C GLN A 116 -4.66 2.40 15.62
N ARG A 117 -4.20 1.56 14.69
CA ARG A 117 -4.35 0.12 14.81
C ARG A 117 -3.59 -0.35 16.04
N ARG A 118 -4.23 -1.16 16.88
CA ARG A 118 -3.57 -1.74 18.05
C ARG A 118 -2.44 -2.63 17.56
N LYS A 119 -1.23 -2.40 18.09
CA LYS A 119 -0.10 -3.28 17.84
C LYS A 119 -0.27 -4.56 18.68
N THR A 120 -0.04 -5.73 18.10
CA THR A 120 -0.24 -7.03 18.76
C THR A 120 1.09 -7.77 18.92
N ASP A 121 1.61 -7.98 20.13
CA ASP A 121 2.91 -8.65 20.35
C ASP A 121 3.00 -10.13 19.88
N LYS A 122 1.99 -10.65 19.17
CA LYS A 122 1.97 -12.01 18.66
C LYS A 122 2.80 -12.12 17.39
N ALA A 123 4.06 -12.50 17.57
CA ALA A 123 4.92 -13.04 16.52
C ALA A 123 4.16 -14.04 15.62
N ILE A 124 4.08 -13.79 14.31
CA ILE A 124 3.55 -14.75 13.34
C ILE A 124 4.65 -15.76 13.00
N ALA A 125 4.28 -17.03 12.76
CA ALA A 125 5.16 -18.16 12.49
C ALA A 125 6.27 -17.96 11.42
N TRP A 126 6.15 -17.00 10.49
CA TRP A 126 7.22 -16.70 9.51
C TRP A 126 8.44 -16.04 10.17
N GLN A 127 8.28 -15.41 11.35
CA GLN A 127 9.39 -14.87 12.16
C GLN A 127 10.33 -15.96 12.71
N LYS A 128 10.04 -17.25 12.47
CA LYS A 128 10.97 -18.36 12.73
C LYS A 128 12.07 -18.46 11.67
N GLN A 129 11.91 -17.83 10.51
CA GLN A 129 12.99 -17.69 9.53
C GLN A 129 13.91 -16.56 9.98
N SER A 130 15.21 -16.71 9.73
CA SER A 130 16.14 -15.61 10.01
C SER A 130 15.79 -14.40 9.14
N PHE A 131 15.72 -13.22 9.77
CA PHE A 131 15.60 -11.93 9.08
C PHE A 131 16.86 -11.57 8.28
N ASP A 132 17.93 -12.36 8.39
CA ASP A 132 19.16 -12.12 7.65
C ASP A 132 18.95 -12.33 6.16
N GLN A 133 18.07 -13.25 5.76
CA GLN A 133 17.76 -13.56 4.36
C GLN A 133 16.31 -14.02 4.21
N LEU A 134 15.53 -13.24 3.46
CA LEU A 134 14.13 -13.53 3.14
C LEU A 134 13.96 -13.51 1.62
N LEU A 135 13.28 -14.52 1.08
CA LEU A 135 12.86 -14.54 -0.32
C LEU A 135 11.34 -14.58 -0.37
N TYR A 136 10.74 -13.53 -0.92
CA TYR A 136 9.31 -13.48 -1.23
C TYR A 136 9.08 -13.91 -2.67
N ASP A 137 8.23 -14.92 -2.86
CA ASP A 137 7.85 -15.51 -4.14
C ASP A 137 6.43 -15.06 -4.50
N PHE A 138 6.32 -14.14 -5.45
CA PHE A 138 5.05 -13.54 -5.87
C PHE A 138 4.43 -14.42 -6.95
N GLN A 139 3.41 -15.17 -6.58
CA GLN A 139 2.90 -16.25 -7.43
C GLN A 139 1.37 -16.32 -7.52
N PRO A 140 0.82 -17.00 -8.54
CA PRO A 140 -0.59 -17.34 -8.57
C PRO A 140 -1.05 -18.11 -7.34
N ALA A 141 -2.32 -17.93 -6.97
CA ALA A 141 -2.89 -18.62 -5.83
C ALA A 141 -2.84 -20.15 -6.02
N GLY A 142 -2.27 -20.86 -5.05
CA GLY A 142 -2.08 -22.31 -5.12
C GLY A 142 -0.96 -22.80 -6.03
N ALA A 143 -0.13 -21.91 -6.62
CA ALA A 143 1.05 -22.32 -7.37
C ALA A 143 2.10 -22.97 -6.44
N PRO A 144 2.89 -23.95 -6.94
CA PRO A 144 4.00 -24.51 -6.17
C PRO A 144 5.04 -23.43 -5.83
N PRO A 145 5.37 -23.21 -4.55
CA PRO A 145 6.33 -22.18 -4.16
C PRO A 145 7.77 -22.60 -4.43
N GLN A 146 8.63 -21.61 -4.67
CA GLN A 146 10.08 -21.77 -4.64
C GLN A 146 10.52 -22.33 -3.27
N ALA A 147 11.46 -23.27 -3.27
CA ALA A 147 11.99 -23.84 -2.03
C ALA A 147 12.58 -22.75 -1.12
N ASN A 148 12.32 -22.85 0.18
CA ASN A 148 12.76 -21.88 1.21
C ASN A 148 12.32 -20.42 0.95
N SER A 149 11.22 -20.23 0.21
CA SER A 149 10.62 -18.91 0.01
C SER A 149 9.39 -18.68 0.88
N ILE A 150 8.95 -17.43 0.92
CA ILE A 150 7.70 -16.97 1.50
C ILE A 150 6.75 -16.63 0.35
N THR A 151 5.65 -17.37 0.25
CA THR A 151 4.64 -17.17 -0.79
C THR A 151 3.88 -15.85 -0.63
N VAL A 152 3.78 -15.08 -1.71
CA VAL A 152 2.95 -13.87 -1.81
C VAL A 152 1.90 -14.05 -2.90
N GLU A 153 0.68 -14.42 -2.51
CA GLU A 153 -0.45 -14.58 -3.43
C GLU A 153 -1.16 -13.24 -3.74
N PRO A 154 -2.00 -13.17 -4.78
CA PRO A 154 -2.71 -11.93 -5.13
C PRO A 154 -3.70 -11.45 -4.06
N ASN A 155 -4.16 -12.29 -3.15
CA ASN A 155 -5.12 -11.92 -2.10
C ASN A 155 -4.51 -11.92 -0.69
N ILE A 156 -3.19 -12.06 -0.55
CA ILE A 156 -2.55 -12.06 0.78
C ILE A 156 -2.56 -10.65 1.37
N CYS A 157 -3.57 -10.36 2.19
CA CYS A 157 -3.66 -9.07 2.88
C CYS A 157 -2.56 -8.96 3.93
N TYR A 158 -1.98 -7.78 4.06
CA TYR A 158 -1.04 -7.47 5.14
C TYR A 158 -1.64 -7.82 6.51
N ARG A 159 -0.84 -8.52 7.30
CA ARG A 159 -1.10 -8.80 8.72
C ARG A 159 0.07 -8.25 9.52
N GLU A 160 -0.24 -7.65 10.66
CA GLU A 160 0.76 -7.14 11.59
C GLU A 160 1.66 -8.28 12.09
N HIS A 161 2.92 -7.96 12.37
CA HIS A 161 4.01 -8.92 12.59
C HIS A 161 4.18 -9.83 11.40
N GLY A 162 4.04 -9.27 10.20
CA GLY A 162 3.78 -10.01 8.98
C GLY A 162 4.23 -9.34 7.70
N TYR A 163 3.60 -9.78 6.62
CA TYR A 163 3.75 -9.19 5.31
C TYR A 163 2.44 -9.29 4.56
N GLY A 164 2.35 -8.57 3.44
CA GLY A 164 1.26 -8.70 2.50
C GLY A 164 0.91 -7.40 1.83
N TRP A 165 -0.14 -7.48 1.02
CA TRP A 165 -0.68 -6.33 0.32
C TRP A 165 -1.55 -5.51 1.24
N VAL A 166 -1.24 -4.22 1.34
CA VAL A 166 -2.13 -3.24 1.95
C VAL A 166 -3.22 -2.85 0.95
N THR A 167 -2.88 -2.76 -0.35
CA THR A 167 -3.86 -2.47 -1.38
C THR A 167 -4.77 -3.65 -1.71
N VAL A 168 -6.08 -3.41 -1.67
CA VAL A 168 -7.12 -4.31 -2.15
C VAL A 168 -7.47 -3.95 -3.59
N SER A 169 -7.30 -4.90 -4.48
CA SER A 169 -7.64 -4.76 -5.88
C SER A 169 -7.99 -6.14 -6.43
N ASN A 170 -8.46 -6.20 -7.68
CA ASN A 170 -8.59 -7.47 -8.38
C ASN A 170 -7.22 -7.92 -8.92
N ARG A 171 -6.21 -7.94 -8.05
CA ARG A 171 -4.86 -8.46 -8.35
C ARG A 171 -4.97 -9.91 -8.79
N ASN A 172 -4.19 -10.28 -9.78
CA ASN A 172 -4.20 -11.63 -10.36
C ASN A 172 -2.82 -12.27 -10.25
N GLY A 173 -2.82 -13.60 -10.32
CA GLY A 173 -1.62 -14.37 -10.60
C GLY A 173 -1.42 -14.51 -12.11
N GLN A 174 -0.18 -14.53 -12.56
CA GLN A 174 0.15 -14.83 -13.95
C GLN A 174 1.37 -15.74 -14.03
N TYR A 175 1.37 -16.64 -15.03
CA TYR A 175 2.51 -17.47 -15.35
C TYR A 175 3.34 -16.82 -16.47
N ASN A 176 4.66 -16.95 -16.34
CA ASN A 176 5.64 -16.70 -17.37
C ASN A 176 5.70 -17.92 -18.28
N ASN A 177 5.37 -17.75 -19.56
CA ASN A 177 5.46 -18.85 -20.51
C ASN A 177 6.88 -19.01 -21.10
N ALA A 178 7.83 -18.17 -20.69
CA ALA A 178 9.21 -18.21 -21.19
C ALA A 178 10.15 -19.10 -20.35
N THR A 179 9.76 -19.48 -19.13
CA THR A 179 10.56 -20.33 -18.23
C THR A 179 9.65 -21.14 -17.32
N GLU A 180 10.11 -22.33 -16.92
CA GLU A 180 9.46 -23.14 -15.89
C GLU A 180 10.14 -23.00 -14.51
N GLU A 181 11.25 -22.26 -14.43
CA GLU A 181 12.06 -22.11 -13.22
C GLU A 181 11.34 -21.23 -12.19
N LEU A 182 11.24 -21.71 -10.94
CA LEU A 182 10.75 -20.93 -9.82
C LEU A 182 11.88 -20.06 -9.23
N PRO A 183 11.60 -18.82 -8.76
CA PRO A 183 10.32 -18.10 -8.77
C PRO A 183 10.03 -17.36 -10.09
N ASP A 184 10.93 -17.47 -11.07
CA ASP A 184 10.94 -16.70 -12.33
C ASP A 184 9.75 -17.01 -13.27
N ARG A 185 9.09 -18.15 -13.05
CA ARG A 185 7.86 -18.60 -13.71
C ARG A 185 6.65 -17.81 -13.25
N ASP A 186 6.62 -17.31 -12.02
CA ASP A 186 5.38 -16.90 -11.38
C ASP A 186 5.34 -15.39 -11.12
N PHE A 187 4.16 -14.79 -11.25
CA PHE A 187 3.94 -13.38 -11.00
C PHE A 187 2.66 -13.11 -10.22
N VAL A 188 2.70 -12.05 -9.41
CA VAL A 188 1.51 -11.23 -9.10
C VAL A 188 1.47 -10.02 -10.04
N THR A 189 0.29 -9.65 -10.52
CA THR A 189 0.11 -8.57 -11.49
C THR A 189 -1.14 -7.73 -11.24
N ASP A 190 -1.04 -6.43 -11.55
CA ASP A 190 -2.17 -5.51 -11.57
C ASP A 190 -1.93 -4.29 -12.48
N HIS A 191 -3.02 -3.62 -12.85
CA HIS A 191 -3.05 -2.29 -13.43
C HIS A 191 -3.08 -1.16 -12.39
N PHE A 192 -3.49 -1.48 -11.15
CA PHE A 192 -3.46 -0.55 -10.02
C PHE A 192 -2.15 -0.62 -9.28
N ASP A 193 -1.83 0.44 -8.57
CA ASP A 193 -0.64 0.48 -7.73
C ASP A 193 -0.73 -0.56 -6.61
N GLY A 194 0.38 -1.26 -6.40
CA GLY A 194 0.53 -2.25 -5.34
C GLY A 194 1.26 -1.63 -4.15
N VAL A 195 0.68 -1.71 -2.96
CA VAL A 195 1.42 -1.42 -1.71
C VAL A 195 1.67 -2.74 -1.01
N PHE A 196 2.93 -3.16 -1.00
CA PHE A 196 3.39 -4.37 -0.33
C PHE A 196 4.19 -3.97 0.92
N LYS A 197 3.78 -4.48 2.07
CA LYS A 197 4.37 -4.15 3.37
C LYS A 197 4.94 -5.41 4.00
N ILE A 198 6.08 -5.26 4.66
CA ILE A 198 6.75 -6.30 5.43
C ILE A 198 7.21 -5.68 6.74
N ASP A 199 6.88 -6.30 7.87
CA ASP A 199 7.49 -5.93 9.14
C ASP A 199 8.91 -6.48 9.20
N LEU A 200 9.89 -5.62 9.45
CA LEU A 200 11.31 -5.96 9.39
C LEU A 200 12.02 -5.23 10.53
N PRO A 201 12.89 -5.90 11.30
CA PRO A 201 13.68 -5.21 12.31
C PRO A 201 14.44 -4.02 11.73
N ASN A 202 14.71 -3.02 12.58
CA ASN A 202 15.54 -1.90 12.16
C ASN A 202 16.95 -2.36 11.77
N GLY A 203 17.51 -1.72 10.76
CA GLY A 203 18.85 -2.02 10.25
C GLY A 203 19.01 -1.71 8.76
N GLN A 204 20.19 -1.98 8.24
CA GLN A 204 20.47 -1.85 6.81
C GLN A 204 20.19 -3.15 6.06
N TYR A 205 19.59 -3.01 4.88
CA TYR A 205 19.22 -4.14 4.03
C TYR A 205 19.60 -3.90 2.57
N GLN A 206 20.05 -4.96 1.91
CA GLN A 206 20.09 -5.07 0.47
C GLN A 206 18.80 -5.73 0.00
N VAL A 207 18.08 -5.07 -0.91
CA VAL A 207 16.85 -5.58 -1.51
C VAL A 207 17.08 -5.80 -3.00
N LYS A 208 16.72 -6.98 -3.49
CA LYS A 208 16.74 -7.38 -4.90
C LYS A 208 15.33 -7.76 -5.32
N VAL A 209 14.82 -7.11 -6.35
CA VAL A 209 13.47 -7.32 -6.87
C VAL A 209 13.53 -7.76 -8.33
N GLN A 210 12.61 -8.65 -8.71
CA GLN A 210 12.47 -9.15 -10.08
C GLN A 210 11.09 -8.80 -10.62
N PHE A 211 11.07 -8.13 -11.78
CA PHE A 211 9.86 -7.70 -12.45
C PHE A 211 9.85 -8.17 -13.90
N ALA A 212 8.66 -8.24 -14.49
CA ALA A 212 8.48 -8.45 -15.91
C ALA A 212 7.39 -7.49 -16.44
N SER A 213 7.28 -7.40 -17.76
CA SER A 213 6.11 -6.79 -18.39
C SER A 213 5.33 -7.83 -19.18
N SER A 214 4.01 -7.73 -19.07
CA SER A 214 3.11 -8.53 -19.89
C SER A 214 3.40 -8.27 -21.37
N PRO A 215 3.16 -9.25 -22.27
CA PRO A 215 3.31 -9.04 -23.70
C PRO A 215 2.31 -7.95 -24.11
N THR A 216 2.82 -6.75 -24.32
CA THR A 216 2.05 -5.56 -24.67
C THR A 216 2.77 -4.85 -25.81
N PRO A 217 2.04 -4.19 -26.71
CA PRO A 217 2.63 -3.52 -27.87
C PRO A 217 3.43 -2.26 -27.51
N LYS A 218 3.30 -1.76 -26.27
CA LYS A 218 4.01 -0.59 -25.77
C LYS A 218 4.91 -0.96 -24.60
N PRO A 219 6.10 -0.35 -24.48
CA PRO A 219 6.97 -0.59 -23.34
C PRO A 219 6.30 -0.15 -22.02
N VAL A 220 6.33 -1.01 -21.02
CA VAL A 220 5.87 -0.70 -19.67
C VAL A 220 6.96 0.06 -18.92
N ARG A 221 6.60 1.20 -18.30
CA ARG A 221 7.53 2.02 -17.50
C ARG A 221 7.26 1.82 -16.02
N LEU A 222 8.06 0.98 -15.37
CA LEU A 222 7.92 0.64 -13.97
C LEU A 222 8.54 1.70 -13.05
N ASN A 223 7.89 1.93 -11.91
CA ASN A 223 8.41 2.69 -10.80
C ASN A 223 8.26 1.90 -9.50
N LEU A 224 9.17 2.13 -8.56
CA LEU A 224 9.16 1.53 -7.22
C LEU A 224 9.61 2.58 -6.20
N ILE A 225 8.79 2.77 -5.17
CA ILE A 225 9.14 3.56 -3.98
C ILE A 225 9.30 2.60 -2.81
N ALA A 226 10.39 2.72 -2.06
CA ALA A 226 10.62 1.96 -0.83
C ALA A 226 10.84 2.94 0.32
N ASN A 227 10.02 2.87 1.37
CA ASN A 227 10.01 3.81 2.51
C ASN A 227 10.18 5.27 2.07
N GLY A 228 9.33 5.72 1.14
CA GLY A 228 9.32 7.10 0.63
C GLY A 228 10.45 7.44 -0.36
N LYS A 229 11.49 6.62 -0.50
CA LYS A 229 12.55 6.81 -1.48
C LYS A 229 12.19 6.17 -2.81
N LYS A 230 12.22 6.94 -3.91
CA LYS A 230 12.03 6.41 -5.26
C LYS A 230 13.27 5.61 -5.69
N VAL A 231 13.23 4.29 -5.51
CA VAL A 231 14.35 3.38 -5.81
C VAL A 231 14.38 2.94 -7.28
N ILE A 232 13.21 2.92 -7.96
CA ILE A 232 13.12 2.73 -9.41
C ILE A 232 12.30 3.89 -10.00
N SER A 233 12.84 4.54 -11.03
CA SER A 233 12.18 5.65 -11.73
C SER A 233 12.11 5.41 -13.23
N ASN A 234 10.90 5.31 -13.77
CA ASN A 234 10.59 5.14 -15.20
C ASN A 234 11.42 4.06 -15.91
N ARG A 235 11.68 2.94 -15.22
CA ARG A 235 12.43 1.83 -15.80
C ARG A 235 11.61 1.18 -16.91
N ILE A 236 12.13 1.20 -18.13
CA ILE A 236 11.50 0.52 -19.25
C ILE A 236 11.71 -0.98 -19.06
N LEU A 237 10.61 -1.72 -19.00
CA LEU A 237 10.63 -3.18 -18.98
C LEU A 237 10.61 -3.71 -20.42
N PRO A 238 11.39 -4.74 -20.75
CA PRO A 238 11.34 -5.39 -22.04
C PRO A 238 9.98 -6.05 -22.26
N THR A 239 9.55 -6.09 -23.51
CA THR A 239 8.32 -6.77 -23.94
C THR A 239 8.57 -8.28 -23.97
N GLN A 240 7.53 -9.11 -23.72
CA GLN A 240 7.56 -10.60 -23.75
C GLN A 240 7.90 -11.32 -22.43
N ASN A 241 7.59 -10.73 -21.27
CA ASN A 241 7.84 -11.31 -19.95
C ASN A 241 9.32 -11.53 -19.57
N ASP A 242 10.26 -10.89 -20.28
CA ASP A 242 11.67 -10.92 -19.87
C ASP A 242 11.85 -10.29 -18.48
N LEU A 243 12.61 -10.97 -17.63
CA LEU A 243 12.85 -10.55 -16.27
C LEU A 243 13.86 -9.42 -16.20
N VAL A 244 13.50 -8.38 -15.45
CA VAL A 244 14.37 -7.28 -15.07
C VAL A 244 14.64 -7.38 -13.58
N ILE A 245 15.92 -7.50 -13.27
CA ILE A 245 16.42 -7.50 -11.90
C ILE A 245 16.83 -6.08 -11.53
N HIS A 246 16.45 -5.64 -10.33
CA HIS A 246 16.94 -4.40 -9.75
C HIS A 246 17.35 -4.62 -8.30
N SER A 247 18.44 -3.98 -7.88
CA SER A 247 18.93 -4.05 -6.50
C SER A 247 19.14 -2.65 -5.93
N TYR A 248 18.76 -2.47 -4.67
CA TYR A 248 18.94 -1.23 -3.93
C TYR A 248 19.24 -1.53 -2.47
N THR A 249 19.80 -0.54 -1.76
CA THR A 249 19.96 -0.59 -0.30
C THR A 249 19.08 0.45 0.37
N LEU A 250 18.59 0.12 1.55
CA LEU A 250 17.88 1.05 2.42
C LEU A 250 18.10 0.72 3.89
N GLU A 251 17.91 1.75 4.72
CA GLU A 251 17.84 1.63 6.17
C GLU A 251 16.36 1.57 6.59
N ILE A 252 16.03 0.60 7.44
CA ILE A 252 14.73 0.49 8.10
C ILE A 252 14.85 1.10 9.49
N THR A 253 14.04 2.12 9.77
CA THR A 253 14.05 2.86 11.05
C THR A 253 12.74 2.75 11.82
N ASP A 254 11.67 2.34 11.15
CA ASP A 254 10.29 2.30 11.66
C ASP A 254 9.74 0.85 11.78
N GLY A 255 10.62 -0.15 11.72
CA GLY A 255 10.26 -1.56 11.89
C GLY A 255 9.56 -2.19 10.69
N GLN A 256 9.60 -1.56 9.52
CA GLN A 256 8.85 -1.99 8.34
C GLN A 256 9.51 -1.57 7.02
N LEU A 257 9.38 -2.43 6.00
CA LEU A 257 9.59 -2.07 4.60
C LEU A 257 8.23 -1.95 3.91
N THR A 258 7.92 -0.75 3.43
CA THR A 258 6.76 -0.46 2.58
C THR A 258 7.23 -0.17 1.16
N GLN A 259 6.85 -1.05 0.24
CA GLN A 259 7.14 -0.94 -1.19
C GLN A 259 5.87 -0.59 -1.96
N ILE A 260 5.98 0.42 -2.83
CA ILE A 260 4.91 0.88 -3.69
C ILE A 260 5.35 0.67 -5.14
N ILE A 261 4.70 -0.26 -5.82
CA ILE A 261 4.91 -0.55 -7.24
C ILE A 261 3.81 0.09 -8.06
N TYR A 262 4.20 0.73 -9.17
CA TYR A 262 3.26 1.30 -10.13
C TYR A 262 3.88 1.42 -11.52
N VAL A 263 3.03 1.53 -12.53
CA VAL A 263 3.45 1.73 -13.92
C VAL A 263 3.04 3.10 -14.40
N LYS A 264 3.92 3.73 -15.19
CA LYS A 264 3.60 4.96 -15.88
C LYS A 264 2.68 4.70 -17.05
N GLN A 265 1.51 5.32 -17.05
CA GLN A 265 0.48 5.13 -18.09
C GLN A 265 -0.19 6.45 -18.50
N GLU A 266 -0.46 6.60 -19.80
CA GLU A 266 -1.22 7.75 -20.33
C GLU A 266 -2.72 7.53 -20.23
N LYS A 267 -3.15 6.27 -20.40
CA LYS A 267 -4.54 5.85 -20.23
C LYS A 267 -4.66 4.81 -19.13
N ARG A 268 -5.76 4.89 -18.38
CA ARG A 268 -6.09 3.92 -17.33
C ARG A 268 -6.17 2.50 -17.93
N PHE A 269 -5.57 1.54 -17.24
CA PHE A 269 -5.55 0.11 -17.62
C PHE A 269 -4.78 -0.24 -18.88
N GLU A 270 -3.96 0.67 -19.40
CA GLU A 270 -3.15 0.43 -20.60
C GLU A 270 -1.97 -0.50 -20.31
N SER A 271 -1.46 -0.50 -19.08
CA SER A 271 -0.31 -1.29 -18.68
C SER A 271 -0.54 -1.93 -17.32
N LYS A 272 0.21 -3.00 -17.06
CA LYS A 272 0.24 -3.69 -15.77
C LYS A 272 1.69 -3.98 -15.39
N TRP A 273 1.99 -3.93 -14.11
CA TRP A 273 3.25 -4.46 -13.58
C TRP A 273 3.11 -5.96 -13.35
N GLN A 274 4.22 -6.69 -13.41
CA GLN A 274 4.34 -8.07 -12.96
C GLN A 274 5.52 -8.17 -12.02
N TRP A 275 5.29 -8.70 -10.82
CA TRP A 275 6.31 -8.89 -9.80
C TRP A 275 6.48 -10.39 -9.56
N SER A 276 7.70 -10.89 -9.72
CA SER A 276 8.04 -12.31 -9.49
C SER A 276 8.68 -12.52 -8.11
N SER A 277 9.68 -11.73 -7.73
CA SER A 277 10.36 -11.95 -6.46
C SER A 277 10.84 -10.69 -5.76
N CYS A 278 10.98 -10.79 -4.44
CA CYS A 278 11.68 -9.82 -3.61
C CYS A 278 12.59 -10.56 -2.63
N TYR A 279 13.89 -10.49 -2.86
CA TYR A 279 14.91 -10.98 -1.94
C TYR A 279 15.41 -9.84 -1.06
N ILE A 280 15.46 -10.07 0.24
CA ILE A 280 15.90 -9.12 1.25
C ILE A 280 17.01 -9.77 2.04
N LYS A 281 18.15 -9.10 2.12
CA LYS A 281 19.29 -9.54 2.91
C LYS A 281 19.72 -8.44 3.87
N ARG A 282 19.83 -8.77 5.16
CA ARG A 282 20.40 -7.83 6.13
C ARG A 282 21.89 -7.65 5.82
N ILE A 283 22.32 -6.40 5.84
CA ILE A 283 23.73 -6.06 5.76
C ILE A 283 24.18 -5.97 7.21
N GLU A 284 25.01 -6.93 7.65
CA GLU A 284 25.69 -6.82 8.93
C GLU A 284 26.69 -5.66 8.84
N ASP A 285 26.76 -4.86 9.90
CA ASP A 285 27.89 -3.96 10.13
C ASP A 285 29.12 -4.75 10.60
#